data_AF-A0A957MA36-F1
#
_entry.id   AF-A0A957MA36-F1
#
_cell.length_a   1.000
_cell.length_b   1.000
_cell.length_c   1.000
_cell.angle_alpha   90.00
_cell.angle_beta   90.00
_cell.angle_gamma   90.00
#
_symmetry.space_group_name_H-M   'P 1'
#
loop_
_entity.id
_entity.type
_entity.pdbx_description
1 polymer ?
#
loop_
_entity_poly.entity_id
_entity_poly.type
_entity_poly.pdbx_seq_one_letter_code
_entity_poly.pdbx_strand_id
1 'polypeptide(L)' 'APQVERQVFLRLQEMRQKMAINSRSKAFEIAGNPLLKEISRRAPTGLDDLRAIPGFAESGLATEATQIVTMIAAVRMQYG' A
#
# COMPACT_ATOMS: atom_id res chain seq x y z
N ALA A 1 -5.29 -15.07 -0.05
CA ALA A 1 -5.41 -15.59 -1.43
C ALA A 1 -4.32 -14.96 -2.31
N PRO A 2 -3.63 -15.71 -3.16
CA PRO A 2 -2.57 -15.19 -4.05
C PRO A 2 -3.08 -14.11 -5.03
N GLN A 3 -4.39 -14.09 -5.29
CA GLN A 3 -5.05 -13.07 -6.11
C GLN A 3 -5.13 -11.72 -5.39
N VAL A 4 -5.57 -11.70 -4.12
CA VAL A 4 -5.62 -10.49 -3.27
C VAL A 4 -4.22 -9.87 -3.14
N GLU A 5 -3.20 -10.66 -2.80
CA GLU A 5 -1.82 -10.15 -2.64
C GLU A 5 -1.33 -9.45 -3.92
N ARG A 6 -1.49 -10.10 -5.08
CA ARG A 6 -1.10 -9.53 -6.37
C ARG A 6 -1.84 -8.24 -6.69
N GLN A 7 -3.16 -8.20 -6.46
CA GLN A 7 -3.97 -7.02 -6.73
C GLN A 7 -3.63 -5.86 -5.80
N VAL A 8 -3.44 -6.14 -4.49
CA VAL A 8 -2.97 -5.13 -3.53
C VAL A 8 -1.61 -4.59 -3.96
N PHE A 9 -0.67 -5.46 -4.33
CA PHE A 9 0.66 -5.05 -4.77
C PHE A 9 0.62 -4.12 -5.99
N LEU A 10 -0.14 -4.49 -7.03
CA LEU A 10 -0.29 -3.68 -8.24
C LEU A 10 -0.89 -2.30 -7.93
N ARG A 11 -1.97 -2.27 -7.16
CA ARG A 11 -2.63 -1.01 -6.81
C ARG A 11 -1.76 -0.11 -5.94
N LEU A 12 -0.98 -0.69 -5.02
CA LEU A 12 0.00 0.05 -4.24
C LEU A 12 1.12 0.63 -5.12
N GLN A 13 1.60 -0.12 -6.11
CA GLN A 13 2.57 0.40 -7.08
C GLN A 13 2.03 1.60 -7.84
N GLU A 14 0.78 1.51 -8.31
CA GLU A 14 0.09 2.61 -9.00
C GLU A 14 -0.09 3.83 -8.10
N MET A 15 -0.58 3.65 -6.86
CA MET A 15 -0.72 4.74 -5.89
C MET A 15 0.62 5.43 -5.63
N ARG A 16 1.66 4.64 -5.35
CA ARG A 16 3.01 5.16 -5.13
C ARG A 16 3.50 5.96 -6.33
N GLN A 17 3.28 5.47 -7.55
CA GLN A 17 3.69 6.17 -8.76
C GLN A 17 2.92 7.48 -8.95
N LYS A 18 1.61 7.48 -8.69
CA LYS A 18 0.78 8.69 -8.73
C LYS A 18 1.25 9.72 -7.70
N MET A 19 1.55 9.30 -6.47
CA MET A 19 2.10 10.17 -5.43
C MET A 19 3.47 10.73 -5.80
N ALA A 20 4.34 9.89 -6.36
CA ALA A 20 5.66 10.29 -6.86
C ALA A 20 5.54 11.41 -7.92
N ILE A 21 4.62 11.25 -8.89
CA ILE A 21 4.35 12.26 -9.90
C ILE A 21 3.83 13.55 -9.26
N ASN A 22 2.84 13.45 -8.37
CA ASN A 22 2.21 14.62 -7.74
C ASN A 22 3.19 15.39 -6.84
N SER A 23 4.06 14.67 -6.15
CA SER A 23 5.07 15.22 -5.24
C SER A 23 6.40 15.55 -5.93
N ARG A 24 6.50 15.37 -7.26
CA ARG A 24 7.75 15.48 -8.04
C ARG A 24 8.94 14.74 -7.41
N SER A 25 8.65 13.62 -6.77
CA SER A 25 9.61 12.78 -6.04
C SER A 25 9.72 11.42 -6.72
N LYS A 26 10.77 10.66 -6.44
CA LYS A 26 10.92 9.32 -7.03
C LYS A 26 10.04 8.33 -6.27
N ALA A 27 9.51 7.33 -6.97
CA ALA A 27 8.62 6.33 -6.36
C ALA A 27 9.25 5.62 -5.15
N PHE A 28 10.56 5.37 -5.16
CA PHE A 28 11.24 4.75 -4.01
C PHE A 28 11.36 5.68 -2.79
N GLU A 29 11.31 6.99 -2.99
CA GLU A 29 11.30 7.99 -1.89
C GLU A 29 9.93 8.00 -1.21
N ILE A 30 8.86 7.73 -1.96
CA ILE A 30 7.52 7.55 -1.40
C ILE A 30 7.45 6.23 -0.63
N ALA A 31 7.80 5.11 -1.28
CA ALA A 31 7.82 3.80 -0.65
C ALA A 31 8.74 2.81 -1.36
N GLY A 32 9.56 2.13 -0.57
CA GLY A 32 10.39 1.04 -1.06
C GLY A 32 9.56 -0.14 -1.59
N ASN A 33 10.08 -0.81 -2.61
CA ASN A 33 9.53 -2.08 -3.07
C ASN A 33 9.38 -3.16 -1.97
N PRO A 34 10.30 -3.31 -0.98
CA PRO A 34 10.09 -4.26 0.12
C PRO A 34 8.88 -3.92 0.99
N LEU A 35 8.61 -2.64 1.24
CA LEU A 35 7.45 -2.19 1.99
C LEU A 35 6.15 -2.56 1.27
N LEU A 36 6.08 -2.32 -0.05
CA LEU A 36 4.91 -2.70 -0.85
C LEU A 36 4.61 -4.20 -0.78
N LYS A 37 5.66 -5.03 -0.83
CA LYS A 37 5.53 -6.49 -0.71
C LYS A 37 5.03 -6.92 0.67
N GLU A 38 5.51 -6.29 1.74
CA GLU A 38 5.03 -6.53 3.11
C GLU A 38 3.54 -6.18 3.25
N ILE A 39 3.13 -4.99 2.77
CA ILE A 39 1.72 -4.57 2.82
C ILE A 39 0.85 -5.53 2.01
N SER A 40 1.26 -5.91 0.79
CA SER A 40 0.47 -6.85 -0.03
C SER A 40 0.34 -8.23 0.60
N ARG A 41 1.41 -8.71 1.25
CA ARG A 41 1.45 -10.02 1.89
C ARG A 41 0.56 -10.06 3.13
N ARG A 42 0.61 -9.03 3.96
CA ARG A 42 -0.24 -8.91 5.15
C ARG A 42 -1.69 -8.57 4.80
N ALA A 43 -1.90 -7.82 3.72
CA ALA A 43 -3.20 -7.29 3.31
C ALA A 43 -4.00 -6.69 4.50
N PRO A 44 -3.42 -5.69 5.20
CA PRO A 44 -4.00 -5.11 6.41
C PRO A 44 -5.41 -4.56 6.14
N THR A 45 -6.36 -4.92 6.99
CA THR A 45 -7.77 -4.48 6.91
C THR A 45 -8.08 -3.28 7.79
N GLY A 46 -7.06 -2.73 8.46
CA GLY A 46 -7.20 -1.62 9.39
C GLY A 46 -6.00 -0.70 9.32
N LEU A 47 -6.22 0.55 9.73
CA LEU A 47 -5.17 1.55 9.84
C LEU A 47 -4.10 1.15 10.86
N ASP A 48 -4.51 0.48 11.94
CA ASP A 48 -3.60 0.02 12.98
C ASP A 48 -2.64 -1.06 12.45
N ASP A 49 -3.18 -2.05 11.74
CA ASP A 49 -2.42 -3.14 11.13
C ASP A 49 -1.46 -2.62 10.04
N LEU A 50 -1.90 -1.62 9.26
CA LEU A 50 -1.07 -0.95 8.27
C LEU A 50 0.07 -0.13 8.93
N ARG A 51 -0.22 0.57 10.05
CA ARG A 51 0.78 1.34 10.83
C ARG A 51 1.76 0.43 11.58
N ALA A 52 1.35 -0.78 11.91
CA ALA A 52 2.23 -1.79 12.52
C ALA A 52 3.29 -2.33 11.54
N ILE A 53 3.22 -1.99 10.25
CA ILE A 53 4.23 -2.40 9.26
C ILE A 53 5.47 -1.51 9.40
N PRO A 54 6.66 -2.09 9.63
CA PRO A 54 7.88 -1.34 9.79
C PRO A 54 8.20 -0.53 8.52
N GLY A 55 8.49 0.76 8.70
CA GLY A 55 8.75 1.69 7.61
C GLY A 55 7.50 2.22 6.90
N PHE A 56 6.28 1.79 7.24
CA PHE A 56 5.07 2.37 6.67
C PHE A 56 4.84 3.80 7.18
N ALA A 57 4.91 4.01 8.50
CA ALA A 57 4.64 5.30 9.12
C ALA A 57 5.61 6.41 8.66
N GLU A 58 6.84 6.04 8.29
CA GLU A 58 7.89 6.94 7.79
C GLU A 58 7.84 7.11 6.26
N SER A 59 7.01 6.33 5.57
CA SER A 59 6.86 6.38 4.12
C SER A 59 5.89 7.48 3.70
N GLY A 60 6.03 7.97 2.46
CA GLY A 60 5.07 8.89 1.85
C GLY A 60 3.67 8.27 1.64
N LEU A 61 3.51 6.95 1.81
CA LEU A 61 2.21 6.29 1.80
C LEU A 61 1.41 6.52 3.10
N ALA A 62 2.07 6.92 4.20
CA ALA A 62 1.40 7.15 5.48
C ALA A 62 0.30 8.24 5.39
N THR A 63 0.51 9.25 4.54
CA THR A 63 -0.47 10.31 4.28
C THR A 63 -1.76 9.77 3.68
N GLU A 64 -1.67 8.70 2.89
CA GLU A 64 -2.80 8.07 2.21
C GLU A 64 -3.24 6.77 2.89
N ALA A 65 -2.87 6.56 4.16
CA ALA A 65 -3.15 5.31 4.89
C ALA A 65 -4.62 4.89 4.82
N THR A 66 -5.55 5.84 4.96
CA THR A 66 -7.00 5.57 4.87
C THR A 66 -7.41 5.07 3.50
N GLN A 67 -6.86 5.64 2.43
CA GLN A 67 -7.12 5.20 1.06
C GLN A 67 -6.56 3.80 0.83
N ILE A 68 -5.36 3.52 1.33
CA ILE A 68 -4.72 2.21 1.21
C ILE A 68 -5.55 1.12 1.90
N VAL A 69 -5.98 1.34 3.14
CA VAL A 69 -6.83 0.38 3.86
C VAL A 69 -8.16 0.16 3.15
N THR A 70 -8.80 1.24 2.69
CA THR A 70 -10.06 1.15 1.92
C THR A 70 -9.89 0.34 0.64
N MET A 71 -8.80 0.59 -0.09
CA MET A 71 -8.46 -0.14 -1.31
C MET A 71 -8.19 -1.62 -1.04
N ILE A 72 -7.43 -1.95 0.01
CA ILE A 72 -7.16 -3.34 0.40
C ILE A 72 -8.46 -4.05 0.78
N ALA A 73 -9.33 -3.39 1.56
CA ALA A 73 -10.64 -3.93 1.93
C ALA A 73 -11.50 -4.21 0.69
N ALA A 74 -11.54 -3.30 -0.28
CA ALA A 74 -12.26 -3.49 -1.54
C ALA A 74 -11.70 -4.67 -2.36
N VAL A 75 -10.37 -4.79 -2.48
CA VAL A 75 -9.74 -5.92 -3.17
C VAL A 75 -10.07 -7.24 -2.46
N ARG A 76 -10.07 -7.27 -1.13
CA ARG A 76 -10.46 -8.45 -0.36
C ARG A 76 -11.92 -8.82 -0.56
N MET A 77 -12.83 -7.86 -0.67
CA MET A 77 -14.23 -8.14 -1.00
C MET A 77 -14.42 -8.68 -2.41
N GLN A 78 -13.54 -8.32 -3.35
CA GLN A 78 -13.64 -8.72 -4.75
C GLN A 78 -12.98 -10.08 -5.06
N TYR A 79 -11.94 -10.47 -4.31
CA TYR A 79 -11.14 -11.67 -4.55
C TYR A 79 -11.02 -12.61 -3.34
N GLY A 80 -11.81 -12.37 -2.29
CA GLY A 80 -11.84 -13.12 -1.03
C GLY A 80 -13.03 -14.06 -0.92
#